data_AF-A0A0V0J594-F1
#
_entry.id   AF-A0A0V0J594-F1
#
_cell.length_a   1.000
_cell.length_b   1.000
_cell.length_c   1.000
_cell.angle_alpha   90.00
_cell.angle_beta   90.00
_cell.angle_gamma   90.00
#
_symmetry.space_group_name_H-M   'P 1'
#
loop_
_entity.id
_entity.type
_entity.pdbx_description
1 polymer ?
#
loop_
_entity_poly.entity_id
_entity_poly.type
_entity_poly.pdbx_seq_one_letter_code
_entity_poly.pdbx_strand_id
1 'polypeptide(L)'
;MVSAVFNKAWSGYLRLLKKYPLQTQCISTAIIMSSGDIIAQKIVERQPTYSPSRTLKFGMIGMCFVGPTFHYWYNFIDRIYTGTKVVRSLKMVASDQVIASLLST
;
A
#
# COMPACT_ATOMS: atom_id res chain seq x y z
N MET A 1 25.50 1.87 -16.06
CA MET A 1 25.73 1.69 -14.61
C MET A 1 24.42 1.75 -13.80
N VAL A 2 23.61 2.80 -13.94
CA VAL A 2 22.32 2.98 -13.22
C VAL A 2 21.35 1.80 -13.42
N SER A 3 21.18 1.31 -14.65
CA SER A 3 20.28 0.20 -14.95
C SER A 3 20.71 -1.13 -14.29
N ALA A 4 22.01 -1.34 -14.07
CA ALA A 4 22.52 -2.54 -13.41
C ALA A 4 22.25 -2.52 -11.90
N VAL A 5 22.41 -1.35 -11.27
CA VAL A 5 22.08 -1.14 -9.84
C VAL A 5 20.57 -1.30 -9.62
N PHE A 6 19.75 -0.71 -10.49
CA PHE A 6 18.30 -0.85 -10.46
C PHE A 6 17.86 -2.31 -10.58
N ASN A 7 18.36 -3.03 -11.59
CA ASN A 7 18.01 -4.44 -11.81
C ASN A 7 18.44 -5.34 -10.63
N LYS A 8 19.59 -5.05 -10.01
CA LYS A 8 20.07 -5.79 -8.84
C LYS A 8 19.21 -5.51 -7.60
N ALA A 9 18.85 -4.25 -7.36
CA ALA A 9 17.95 -3.85 -6.28
C ALA A 9 16.54 -4.45 -6.47
N TRP A 10 15.99 -4.38 -7.68
CA TRP A 10 14.70 -4.96 -8.05
C TRP A 10 14.66 -6.48 -7.85
N SER A 11 15.71 -7.18 -8.31
CA SER A 11 15.83 -8.63 -8.12
C SER A 11 16.02 -9.02 -6.65
N GLY A 12 16.65 -8.15 -5.85
CA GLY A 12 16.76 -8.30 -4.39
C GLY A 12 15.40 -8.14 -3.72
N TYR A 13 14.67 -7.07 -4.05
CA TYR A 13 13.31 -6.82 -3.57
C TYR A 13 12.36 -7.98 -3.90
N LEU A 14 12.36 -8.47 -5.14
CA LEU A 14 11.54 -9.61 -5.54
C LEU A 14 11.88 -10.89 -4.77
N ARG A 15 13.15 -11.10 -4.42
CA ARG A 15 13.57 -12.22 -3.56
C ARG A 15 13.05 -12.08 -2.14
N LEU A 16 13.14 -10.90 -1.53
CA LEU A 16 12.55 -10.65 -0.21
C LEU A 16 11.03 -10.82 -0.25
N LEU A 17 10.37 -10.32 -1.30
CA LEU A 17 8.93 -10.43 -1.48
C LEU A 17 8.47 -11.89 -1.59
N LYS A 18 9.25 -12.76 -2.27
CA LYS A 18 8.95 -14.20 -2.32
C LYS A 18 9.24 -14.92 -1.01
N LYS A 19 10.31 -14.56 -0.31
CA LYS A 19 10.76 -15.27 0.91
C LYS A 19 9.97 -14.86 2.15
N TYR A 20 9.62 -13.58 2.27
CA TYR A 20 8.90 -12.99 3.40
C TYR A 20 7.82 -12.02 2.91
N PRO A 21 6.75 -12.54 2.27
CA PRO A 21 5.70 -11.71 1.65
C PRO A 21 5.02 -10.78 2.65
N LEU A 22 4.74 -11.27 3.87
CA LEU A 22 4.14 -10.50 4.96
C LEU A 22 5.01 -9.31 5.39
N GLN A 23 6.24 -9.58 5.80
CA GLN A 23 7.14 -8.56 6.32
C GLN A 23 7.47 -7.50 5.27
N THR A 24 7.71 -7.94 4.03
CA THR A 24 8.02 -7.02 2.92
C THR A 24 6.82 -6.10 2.63
N GLN A 25 5.59 -6.63 2.65
CA GLN A 25 4.38 -5.81 2.48
C GLN A 25 4.11 -4.86 3.65
N CYS A 26 4.28 -5.30 4.90
CA CYS A 26 4.19 -4.46 6.08
C CYS A 26 5.16 -3.27 6.00
N ILE A 27 6.42 -3.52 5.62
CA ILE A 27 7.44 -2.48 5.51
C ILE A 27 7.13 -1.54 4.34
N SER A 28 6.74 -2.05 3.17
CA SER A 28 6.36 -1.22 2.03
C SER A 28 5.15 -0.33 2.34
N THR A 29 4.12 -0.85 3.01
CA THR A 29 2.93 -0.08 3.40
C THR A 29 3.25 0.97 4.45
N ALA A 30 4.10 0.65 5.43
CA ALA A 30 4.60 1.62 6.40
C ALA A 30 5.33 2.79 5.74
N ILE A 31 6.20 2.51 4.76
CA ILE A 31 6.93 3.54 4.01
C ILE A 31 5.97 4.40 3.19
N ILE A 32 5.01 3.79 2.50
CA ILE A 32 4.02 4.51 1.68
C ILE A 32 3.17 5.43 2.56
N MET A 33 2.63 4.92 3.67
CA MET A 33 1.80 5.71 4.60
C MET A 33 2.59 6.82 5.27
N SER A 34 3.83 6.54 5.71
CA SER A 34 4.72 7.56 6.27
C SER A 34 5.03 8.65 5.26
N SER A 35 5.29 8.28 3.99
CA SER A 35 5.57 9.24 2.93
C SER A 35 4.34 10.09 2.60
N GLY A 36 3.15 9.48 2.57
CA GLY A 36 1.89 10.19 2.39
C GLY A 36 1.61 11.19 3.51
N ASP A 37 1.86 10.83 4.77
CA ASP A 37 1.68 11.74 5.91
C ASP A 37 2.71 12.89 5.88
N ILE A 38 3.97 12.63 5.49
CA ILE A 38 4.97 13.69 5.27
C ILE A 38 4.49 14.67 4.18
N ILE A 39 3.99 14.15 3.06
CA ILE A 39 3.45 14.96 1.96
C ILE A 39 2.24 15.77 2.44
N ALA A 40 1.31 15.16 3.16
CA ALA A 40 0.13 15.83 3.69
C ALA A 40 0.50 16.95 4.68
N GLN A 41 1.39 16.67 5.63
CA GLN A 41 1.85 17.67 6.60
C GLN A 41 2.54 18.87 5.92
N LYS A 42 3.34 18.60 4.87
CA LYS A 42 4.20 19.63 4.25
C LYS A 42 3.51 20.41 3.13
N ILE A 43 2.70 19.74 2.30
CA ILE A 43 2.07 20.32 1.11
C ILE A 43 0.63 20.76 1.40
N VAL A 44 -0.15 19.93 2.10
CA VAL A 44 -1.58 20.19 2.35
C VAL A 44 -1.77 21.07 3.58
N GLU A 45 -1.25 20.63 4.73
CA GLU A 45 -1.44 21.35 5.99
C GLU A 45 -0.45 22.52 6.17
N ARG A 46 0.62 22.60 5.36
CA ARG A 46 1.71 23.60 5.46
C ARG A 46 2.18 23.84 6.90
N GLN A 47 2.26 22.78 7.69
CA GLN A 47 2.60 22.88 9.11
C GLN A 47 4.00 23.51 9.27
N PRO A 48 4.17 24.49 10.18
CA PRO A 48 5.45 25.17 10.39
C PRO A 48 6.50 24.25 11.03
N THR A 49 6.08 23.20 11.74
CA THR A 49 6.95 22.21 12.36
C THR A 49 6.55 20.79 11.95
N TYR A 50 7.49 20.08 11.32
CA TYR A 50 7.32 18.66 10.99
C TYR A 50 7.18 17.83 12.26
N SER A 51 6.14 16.99 12.33
CA SER A 51 5.84 16.17 13.51
C SER A 51 6.20 14.69 13.25
N PRO A 52 7.44 14.26 13.54
CA PRO A 52 7.88 12.88 13.29
C PRO A 52 7.08 11.83 14.06
N SER A 53 6.51 12.20 15.22
CA SER A 53 5.66 11.32 16.01
C SER A 53 4.36 10.93 15.30
N ARG A 54 3.80 11.81 14.46
CA ARG A 54 2.59 11.53 13.67
C ARG A 54 2.92 10.60 12.49
N THR A 55 4.02 10.89 11.79
CA THR A 55 4.54 10.03 10.71
C THR A 55 4.84 8.62 11.22
N LEU A 56 5.48 8.49 12.39
CA LEU A 56 5.79 7.20 12.99
C LEU A 56 4.53 6.42 13.38
N LYS A 57 3.50 7.08 13.90
CA LYS A 57 2.20 6.44 14.19
C LYS A 57 1.54 5.94 12.91
N PHE A 58 1.51 6.75 11.85
CA PHE A 58 0.99 6.32 10.54
C PHE A 58 1.79 5.16 9.93
N GLY A 59 3.12 5.19 10.07
CA GLY A 59 4.00 4.09 9.67
C GLY A 59 3.74 2.81 10.46
N MET A 60 3.59 2.90 11.80
CA MET A 60 3.31 1.77 12.68
C MET A 60 1.92 1.17 12.42
N ILE A 61 0.91 2.00 12.19
CA ILE A 61 -0.43 1.55 11.79
C ILE A 61 -0.35 0.84 10.43
N GLY A 62 0.37 1.40 9.48
CA GLY A 62 0.62 0.78 8.17
C GLY A 62 1.31 -0.59 8.30
N MET A 63 2.32 -0.67 9.15
CA MET A 63 3.09 -1.89 9.36
C MET A 63 2.28 -3.00 10.06
N CYS A 64 1.60 -2.66 11.16
CA CYS A 64 1.00 -3.64 12.07
C CYS A 64 -0.45 -3.99 11.73
N PHE A 65 -1.21 -3.08 11.13
CA PHE A 65 -2.61 -3.33 10.75
C PHE A 65 -2.74 -3.56 9.25
N VAL A 66 -2.29 -2.59 8.45
CA VAL A 66 -2.53 -2.60 7.01
C VAL A 66 -1.78 -3.76 6.33
N GLY A 67 -0.54 -4.02 6.72
CA GLY A 67 0.26 -5.14 6.21
C GLY A 67 -0.37 -6.53 6.44
N PRO A 68 -0.71 -6.93 7.68
CA PRO A 68 -1.39 -8.20 7.93
C PRO A 68 -2.78 -8.26 7.30
N THR A 69 -3.55 -7.17 7.35
CA THR A 69 -4.86 -7.08 6.68
C THR A 69 -4.72 -7.36 5.19
N PHE A 70 -3.73 -6.78 4.50
CA PHE A 70 -3.48 -7.09 3.09
C PHE A 70 -3.15 -8.56 2.86
N HIS A 71 -2.35 -9.19 3.73
CA HIS A 71 -2.03 -10.61 3.58
C HIS A 71 -3.25 -11.52 3.75
N TYR A 72 -4.06 -11.29 4.79
CA TYR A 72 -5.30 -12.06 4.98
C TYR A 72 -6.28 -11.80 3.84
N TRP A 73 -6.39 -10.56 3.40
CA TRP A 73 -7.24 -10.17 2.29
C TRP A 73 -6.78 -10.81 0.97
N TYR A 74 -5.48 -10.84 0.67
CA TYR A 74 -4.96 -11.51 -0.53
C TYR A 74 -5.16 -13.04 -0.47
N ASN A 75 -4.98 -13.68 0.69
CA ASN A 75 -5.31 -15.10 0.87
C ASN A 75 -6.82 -15.37 0.72
N PHE A 76 -7.66 -14.47 1.21
CA PHE A 76 -9.11 -14.55 1.06
C PHE A 76 -9.54 -14.42 -0.41
N ILE A 77 -8.94 -13.48 -1.15
CA ILE A 77 -9.16 -13.34 -2.60
C ILE A 77 -8.67 -14.56 -3.35
N ASP A 78 -7.50 -15.10 -3.00
CA ASP A 78 -6.95 -16.30 -3.64
C ASP A 78 -7.86 -17.52 -3.44
N ARG A 79 -8.52 -17.61 -2.27
CA ARG A 79 -9.54 -18.64 -1.99
C ARG A 79 -10.86 -18.42 -2.72
N ILE A 80 -11.27 -17.18 -2.96
CA ILE A 80 -12.54 -16.87 -3.63
C ILE A 80 -12.40 -16.87 -5.16
N TYR A 81 -11.23 -16.48 -5.66
CA TYR A 81 -10.93 -16.37 -7.08
C TYR A 81 -9.71 -17.23 -7.40
N THR A 82 -9.94 -18.50 -7.72
CA THR A 82 -8.99 -19.32 -8.47
C THR A 82 -8.88 -18.73 -9.89
N GLY A 83 -8.10 -17.66 -10.04
CA GLY A 83 -7.89 -16.97 -11.32
C GLY A 83 -8.11 -15.46 -11.31
N THR A 84 -7.00 -14.73 -11.33
CA THR A 84 -6.79 -13.37 -11.89
C THR A 84 -7.21 -12.13 -11.07
N LYS A 85 -6.17 -11.35 -10.70
CA LYS A 85 -6.20 -10.06 -9.96
C LYS A 85 -7.00 -8.94 -10.64
N VAL A 86 -7.30 -9.06 -11.93
CA VAL A 86 -7.95 -8.02 -12.74
C VAL A 86 -9.44 -7.89 -12.44
N VAL A 87 -10.11 -9.02 -12.16
CA VAL A 87 -11.56 -9.05 -11.86
C VAL A 87 -11.87 -8.28 -10.57
N ARG A 88 -10.94 -8.30 -9.62
CA ARG A 88 -11.09 -7.60 -8.35
C ARG A 88 -10.96 -6.07 -8.48
N SER A 89 -9.97 -5.59 -9.23
CA SER A 89 -9.83 -4.15 -9.50
C SER A 89 -11.05 -3.62 -10.29
N LEU A 90 -11.56 -4.41 -11.23
CA LEU A 90 -12.81 -4.09 -11.94
C LEU A 90 -14.02 -4.02 -10.99
N LYS A 91 -14.16 -4.96 -10.05
CA LYS A 91 -15.28 -4.94 -9.09
C LYS A 91 -15.21 -3.79 -8.08
N MET A 92 -14.01 -3.42 -7.61
CA MET A 92 -13.85 -2.24 -6.74
C MET A 92 -14.16 -0.94 -7.50
N VAL A 93 -13.61 -0.76 -8.71
CA VAL A 93 -13.91 0.43 -9.52
C VAL A 93 -15.39 0.50 -9.90
N ALA A 94 -16.02 -0.62 -10.26
CA ALA A 94 -17.45 -0.66 -10.55
C ALA A 94 -18.29 -0.26 -9.34
N SER A 95 -17.92 -0.68 -8.13
CA SER A 95 -18.65 -0.32 -6.91
C SER A 95 -18.51 1.18 -6.58
N ASP A 96 -17.31 1.75 -6.73
CA ASP A 96 -17.08 3.18 -6.54
C ASP A 96 -17.86 4.03 -7.57
N GLN A 97 -17.88 3.61 -8.84
CA GLN A 97 -18.58 4.34 -9.90
C GLN A 97 -20.11 4.28 -9.75
N VAL A 98 -20.66 3.17 -9.25
CA VAL A 98 -22.11 3.04 -9.00
C VAL A 98 -22.54 3.91 -7.81
N ILE A 99 -21.77 3.94 -6.72
CA ILE A 99 -22.13 4.73 -5.54
C ILE A 99 -21.99 6.24 -5.83
N ALA A 100 -20.93 6.65 -6.54
CA ALA A 100 -20.73 8.05 -6.89
C ALA A 100 -21.78 8.57 -7.89
N SER A 101 -22.19 7.75 -8.87
CA SER A 101 -23.23 8.14 -9.85
C SER A 101 -24.65 8.14 -9.25
N LEU A 102 -24.95 7.28 -8.28
CA LEU A 102 -26.23 7.28 -7.54
C LEU A 102 -26.39 8.45 -6.58
N LEU A 103 -25.29 9.00 -6.05
CA LEU A 103 -25.33 10.15 -5.12
C LEU A 103 -25.41 11.51 -5.84
N SER A 104 -25.17 11.54 -7.16
CA SER A 104 -25.14 12.76 -7.97
C SER A 104 -26.41 13.01 -8.80
N THR A 105 -27.50 12.29 -8.52
CA THR A 105 -28.83 12.49 -9.15
C THR A 105 -29.84 12.88 -8.08
#